data_AF-A0A2G5TXH1-F1
#
_entry.id   AF-A0A2G5TXH1-F1
#
_cell.length_a   1.000
_cell.length_b   1.000
_cell.length_c   1.000
_cell.angle_alpha   90.00
_cell.angle_beta   90.00
_cell.angle_gamma   90.00
#
_symmetry.space_group_name_H-M   'P 1'
#
loop_
_entity.id
_entity.type
_entity.pdbx_description
1 polymer ?
#
loop_
_entity_poly.entity_id
_entity_poly.type
_entity_poly.pdbx_seq_one_letter_code
_entity_poly.pdbx_strand_id
1 'polypeptide(L)'
;MAGLKEIVEVMDDEEKLTYFMARIARSHVKWNINKYHITNMLEGVDAVLKRSFEEKLTDEIVNAYHTLYDVIGNLLDIQKKLVIVKKHF
;
A
#
# COMPACT_ATOMS: atom_id res chain seq x y z
N MET A 1 -7.40 -13.88 3.60
CA MET A 1 -6.93 -12.50 3.85
C MET A 1 -5.41 -12.52 3.85
N ALA A 2 -4.75 -12.13 2.74
CA ALA A 2 -3.31 -11.95 2.71
C ALA A 2 -2.88 -11.01 1.55
N GLY A 3 -3.40 -9.77 1.52
CA GLY A 3 -3.11 -8.82 0.44
C GLY A 3 -1.61 -8.55 0.26
N LEU A 4 -0.84 -8.53 1.36
CA LEU A 4 0.62 -8.39 1.31
C LEU A 4 1.31 -9.63 0.71
N LYS A 5 0.84 -10.84 1.06
CA LYS A 5 1.39 -12.09 0.51
C LYS A 5 1.19 -12.13 -1.01
N GLU A 6 -0.01 -11.78 -1.48
CA GLU A 6 -0.32 -11.73 -2.91
C GLU A 6 0.57 -10.73 -3.65
N ILE A 7 0.91 -9.57 -3.04
CA ILE A 7 1.88 -8.63 -3.62
C ILE A 7 3.26 -9.26 -3.72
N VAL A 8 3.77 -9.82 -2.61
CA VAL A 8 5.11 -10.42 -2.54
C VAL A 8 5.28 -11.55 -3.56
N GLU A 9 4.27 -12.40 -3.73
CA GLU A 9 4.28 -13.52 -4.67
C GLU A 9 4.35 -13.09 -6.15
N VAL A 10 4.06 -11.82 -6.47
CA VAL A 10 4.01 -11.32 -7.85
C VAL A 10 4.92 -10.12 -8.10
N MET A 11 5.82 -9.77 -7.19
CA MET A 11 6.66 -8.57 -7.32
C MET A 11 7.52 -8.56 -8.60
N ASP A 12 7.87 -9.74 -9.12
CA ASP A 12 8.66 -9.90 -10.35
C ASP A 12 7.80 -9.99 -11.62
N ASP A 13 6.47 -9.92 -11.50
CA ASP A 13 5.53 -9.95 -12.61
C ASP A 13 4.75 -8.63 -12.66
N GLU A 14 5.21 -7.69 -13.50
CA GLU A 14 4.68 -6.33 -13.57
C GLU A 14 3.17 -6.28 -13.83
N GLU A 15 2.65 -7.16 -14.70
CA GLU A 15 1.23 -7.19 -15.05
C GLU A 15 0.39 -7.62 -13.85
N LYS A 16 0.81 -8.72 -13.18
CA LYS A 16 0.12 -9.19 -11.97
C LYS A 16 0.25 -8.19 -10.83
N LEU A 17 1.44 -7.64 -10.60
CA LEU A 17 1.68 -6.64 -9.58
C LEU A 17 0.74 -5.44 -9.78
N THR A 18 0.66 -4.93 -11.02
CA THR A 18 -0.26 -3.84 -11.37
C THR A 18 -1.71 -4.20 -11.06
N TYR A 19 -2.16 -5.39 -11.44
CA TYR A 19 -3.52 -5.86 -11.16
C TYR A 19 -3.83 -5.89 -9.67
N PHE A 20 -2.96 -6.51 -8.86
CA PHE A 20 -3.16 -6.65 -7.41
C PHE A 20 -3.09 -5.30 -6.69
N MET A 21 -2.12 -4.46 -7.04
CA MET A 21 -1.97 -3.12 -6.47
C MET A 21 -3.18 -2.24 -6.79
N ALA A 22 -3.68 -2.27 -8.03
CA ALA A 22 -4.90 -1.54 -8.39
C ALA A 22 -6.14 -2.09 -7.66
N ARG A 23 -6.24 -3.41 -7.46
CA ARG A 23 -7.33 -4.03 -6.70
C ARG A 23 -7.34 -3.57 -5.24
N ILE A 24 -6.17 -3.53 -4.60
CA ILE A 24 -6.00 -3.05 -3.23
C ILE A 24 -6.38 -1.57 -3.15
N ALA A 25 -5.90 -0.74 -4.08
CA ALA A 25 -6.23 0.68 -4.11
C ALA A 25 -7.74 0.92 -4.28
N ARG A 26 -8.40 0.21 -5.21
CA ARG A 26 -9.87 0.30 -5.40
C ARG A 26 -10.66 -0.06 -4.14
N SER A 27 -10.23 -1.09 -3.40
CA SER A 27 -10.86 -1.47 -2.13
C SER A 27 -10.78 -0.35 -1.10
N HIS A 28 -9.61 0.27 -0.94
CA HIS A 28 -9.42 1.40 -0.03
C HIS A 28 -10.23 2.64 -0.47
N VAL A 29 -10.29 2.94 -1.77
CA VAL A 29 -11.13 4.03 -2.31
C VAL A 29 -12.61 3.80 -2.02
N LYS A 30 -13.11 2.56 -2.13
CA LYS A 30 -14.50 2.20 -1.77
C LYS A 30 -14.86 2.60 -0.34
N TRP A 31 -13.90 2.52 0.58
CA TRP A 31 -14.07 2.89 1.99
C TRP A 31 -13.65 4.33 2.29
N ASN A 32 -13.50 5.18 1.27
CA ASN A 32 -13.06 6.57 1.38
C ASN A 32 -11.72 6.75 2.11
N ILE A 33 -10.83 5.76 2.04
CA ILE A 33 -9.47 5.89 2.55
C ILE A 33 -8.68 6.84 1.63
N ASN A 34 -7.81 7.67 2.21
CA ASN A 34 -7.01 8.68 1.52
C ASN A 34 -5.53 8.42 1.80
N LYS A 35 -4.64 8.99 0.99
CA LYS A 35 -3.19 8.91 1.23
C LYS A 35 -2.82 9.28 2.67
N TYR A 36 -3.40 10.35 3.23
CA TYR A 36 -3.09 10.77 4.60
C TYR A 36 -3.49 9.74 5.68
N HIS A 37 -4.52 8.91 5.44
CA HIS A 37 -4.87 7.83 6.36
C HIS A 37 -3.78 6.75 6.35
N ILE A 38 -3.23 6.43 5.18
CA ILE A 38 -2.15 5.43 5.03
C ILE A 38 -0.86 5.94 5.67
N THR A 39 -0.49 7.20 5.43
CA THR A 39 0.72 7.78 6.02
C THR A 39 0.62 7.90 7.55
N ASN A 40 -0.57 8.19 8.09
CA ASN A 40 -0.77 8.23 9.54
C ASN A 40 -0.64 6.85 10.21
N MET A 41 -0.67 5.75 9.45
CA MET A 41 -0.44 4.41 9.99
C MET A 41 1.05 4.08 10.17
N LEU A 42 1.98 4.84 9.59
CA LEU A 42 3.41 4.50 9.56
C LEU A 42 4.00 4.33 10.97
N GLU A 43 3.64 5.18 11.93
CA GLU A 43 4.09 5.01 13.32
C GLU A 43 3.67 3.66 13.93
N GLY A 44 2.44 3.22 13.62
CA GLY A 44 1.94 1.91 14.03
C GLY A 44 2.66 0.76 13.32
N VAL A 45 3.01 0.95 12.04
CA VAL A 45 3.82 -0.02 11.28
C VAL A 45 5.20 -0.16 11.91
N ASP A 46 5.86 0.95 12.24
CA ASP A 46 7.19 0.96 12.86
C ASP A 46 7.20 0.23 14.21
N ALA A 47 6.17 0.46 15.03
CA ALA A 47 6.01 -0.25 16.29
C ALA A 47 5.87 -1.76 16.07
N VAL A 48 5.11 -2.19 15.05
CA VAL A 48 4.95 -3.60 14.70
C VAL A 48 6.23 -4.20 14.12
N LEU A 49 6.97 -3.47 13.28
CA LEU A 49 8.24 -3.92 12.71
C LEU A 49 9.28 -4.13 13.82
N LYS A 50 9.39 -3.17 14.75
CA LYS A 50 10.27 -3.29 15.91
C LYS A 50 9.95 -4.52 16.75
N ARG A 51 8.67 -4.80 16.96
CA ARG A 51 8.23 -6.00 17.68
C ARG A 51 8.47 -7.30 16.90
N SER A 52 8.32 -7.26 15.58
CA SER A 52 8.37 -8.47 14.72
C SER A 52 9.80 -8.90 14.42
N PHE A 53 10.72 -7.94 14.26
CA PHE A 53 12.09 -8.19 13.86
C PHE A 53 13.08 -8.08 15.03
N GLU A 54 12.71 -7.44 16.14
CA GLU A 54 13.57 -7.26 17.31
C GLU A 54 14.95 -6.70 16.91
N GLU A 55 16.04 -7.37 17.29
CA GLU A 55 17.42 -6.99 16.97
C GLU A 55 17.77 -7.14 15.47
N LYS A 56 16.92 -7.81 14.69
CA LYS A 56 17.12 -8.00 13.23
C LYS A 56 16.49 -6.88 12.41
N LEU A 57 15.83 -5.90 13.04
CA LEU A 57 15.28 -4.77 12.32
C LEU A 57 16.42 -3.91 11.78
N THR A 58 16.46 -3.74 10.46
CA THR A 58 17.39 -2.84 9.78
C THR A 58 16.65 -1.66 9.18
N ASP A 59 17.38 -0.56 8.94
CA ASP A 59 16.84 0.61 8.24
C ASP A 59 16.34 0.24 6.84
N GLU A 60 16.97 -0.73 6.18
CA GLU A 60 16.53 -1.25 4.89
C GLU A 60 15.13 -1.88 4.97
N ILE A 61 14.87 -2.69 6.00
CA ILE A 61 13.54 -3.29 6.21
C ILE A 61 12.51 -2.19 6.47
N VAL A 62 12.80 -1.23 7.34
CA VAL A 62 11.90 -0.10 7.63
C VAL A 62 11.58 0.67 6.34
N ASN A 63 12.62 1.03 5.57
CA ASN A 63 12.48 1.78 4.32
C ASN A 63 11.67 1.01 3.27
N ALA A 64 11.83 -0.32 3.17
CA ALA A 64 11.05 -1.14 2.26
C ALA A 64 9.55 -1.11 2.59
N TYR A 65 9.20 -1.22 3.87
CA TYR A 65 7.79 -1.12 4.31
C TYR A 65 7.24 0.29 4.11
N HIS A 66 8.00 1.33 4.43
CA HIS A 66 7.59 2.73 4.19
C HIS A 66 7.34 2.98 2.71
N THR A 67 8.22 2.49 1.84
CA THR A 67 8.08 2.59 0.38
C THR A 67 6.79 1.92 -0.08
N LEU A 68 6.48 0.71 0.41
CA LEU A 68 5.22 0.04 0.09
C LEU A 68 3.99 0.89 0.47
N TYR A 69 4.00 1.48 1.68
CA TYR A 69 2.89 2.30 2.15
C TYR A 69 2.76 3.61 1.33
N ASP A 70 3.86 4.25 0.94
CA ASP A 70 3.81 5.41 0.05
C ASP A 70 3.28 5.05 -1.34
N VAL A 71 3.73 3.93 -1.93
CA VAL A 71 3.23 3.42 -3.21
C VAL A 71 1.72 3.17 -3.14
N ILE A 72 1.22 2.51 -2.09
CA ILE A 72 -0.22 2.31 -1.87
C ILE A 72 -0.93 3.67 -1.80
N GLY A 73 -0.41 4.61 -1.00
CA GLY A 73 -0.97 5.96 -0.89
C GLY A 73 -1.07 6.69 -2.23
N ASN A 74 0.00 6.66 -3.03
CA ASN A 74 0.04 7.26 -4.38
C ASN A 74 -0.99 6.62 -5.32
N LEU A 75 -1.15 5.29 -5.25
CA LEU A 75 -2.15 4.58 -6.06
C LEU A 75 -3.58 4.92 -5.65
N LEU A 76 -3.86 5.21 -4.37
CA LEU A 76 -5.17 5.71 -3.95
C LEU A 76 -5.50 7.03 -4.63
N ASP A 77 -4.56 7.97 -4.64
CA ASP A 77 -4.78 9.28 -5.25
C ASP A 77 -5.03 9.16 -6.76
N ILE A 78 -4.28 8.29 -7.45
CA ILE A 78 -4.50 7.99 -8.87
C ILE A 78 -5.90 7.39 -9.09
N GLN A 79 -6.27 6.36 -8.32
CA GLN A 79 -7.58 5.70 -8.47
C GLN A 79 -8.74 6.65 -8.17
N LYS A 80 -8.64 7.52 -7.17
CA LYS A 80 -9.66 8.53 -6.88
C LYS A 80 -9.85 9.50 -8.03
N LYS A 81 -8.76 9.99 -8.63
CA LYS A 81 -8.82 10.86 -9.81
C LYS A 81 -9.54 10.16 -10.97
N LEU A 82 -9.23 8.89 -11.24
CA LEU A 82 -9.90 8.11 -12.28
C LEU A 82 -11.40 7.91 -12.01
N VAL A 83 -11.80 7.67 -10.76
CA VAL A 83 -13.21 7.54 -10.37
C VAL A 83 -13.97 8.86 -10.55
N ILE A 84 -13.36 10.00 -10.18
CA ILE A 84 -13.97 11.32 -10.35
C ILE A 84 -14.21 11.62 -11.83
N VAL A 85 -13.22 11.33 -12.68
CA VAL A 85 -13.30 11.50 -14.14
C VAL A 85 -14.44 10.64 -14.71
N LYS A 86 -14.55 9.37 -14.32
CA LYS A 86 -15.63 8.48 -14.79
C LYS A 86 -17.04 8.87 -14.34
N LYS A 87 -17.19 9.66 -13.27
CA LYS A 87 -18.51 10.14 -12.81
C LYS A 87 -19.02 11.39 -13.54
N HIS A 88 -18.16 12.06 -14.32
CA HIS A 88 -18.50 13.29 -15.06
C HIS A 88 -18.76 13.06 -16.56
N PHE A 89 -18.82 11.79 -17.01
CA PHE A 89 -19.21 11.39 -18.36
C PHE A 89 -20.48 10.56 -18.32
#